data_AF-S4RFB1-F1
#
_entry.id   AF-S4RFB1-F1
#
_cell.length_a   1.000
_cell.length_b   1.000
_cell.length_c   1.000
_cell.angle_alpha   90.00
_cell.angle_beta   90.00
_cell.angle_gamma   90.00
#
_symmetry.space_group_name_H-M   'P 1'
#
loop_
_entity.id
_entity.type
_entity.pdbx_description
1 polymer ?
#
loop_
_entity_poly.entity_id
_entity_poly.type
_entity_poly.pdbx_seq_one_letter_code
_entity_poly.pdbx_strand_id
1 'polypeptide(L)'
;CCGVPTGVAYVFAKAYLLSGEARYLAVCVRCAEIAWRRGLLNKGPGICHGVAGSAYVFLLLHRLTRDPKYLYRAHSRFAEFMFSEEFKAGSQPLDAPFSLFEGLAGTACFFLDLLQPDKAEFPIFSVFT
;
A
#
# COMPACT_ATOMS: atom_id res chain seq x y z
N CYS A 1 10.25 3.28 -2.03
CA CYS A 1 11.51 3.98 -2.43
C CYS A 1 11.21 5.16 -3.35
N CYS A 2 12.03 6.21 -3.32
CA CYS A 2 11.63 7.63 -3.26
C CYS A 2 10.60 8.15 -4.29
N GLY A 3 9.56 8.83 -3.75
CA GLY A 3 8.58 9.65 -4.47
C GLY A 3 7.15 9.61 -3.88
N VAL A 4 6.79 8.52 -3.18
CA VAL A 4 5.45 8.34 -2.60
C VAL A 4 5.57 8.28 -1.06
N PRO A 5 4.79 9.09 -0.32
CA PRO A 5 4.88 9.19 1.15
C PRO A 5 4.30 7.96 1.89
N THR A 6 3.99 6.87 1.18
CA THR A 6 3.40 5.64 1.73
C THR A 6 4.30 4.97 2.76
N GLY A 7 5.62 4.91 2.53
CA GLY A 7 6.56 4.37 3.52
C GLY A 7 6.63 5.18 4.82
N VAL A 8 6.52 6.51 4.72
CA VAL A 8 6.52 7.41 5.89
C VAL A 8 5.28 7.18 6.77
N ALA A 9 4.14 6.84 6.17
CA ALA A 9 2.90 6.58 6.90
C ALA A 9 3.06 5.48 7.97
N TYR A 10 3.92 4.48 7.74
CA TYR A 10 4.11 3.37 8.68
C TYR A 10 4.78 3.79 9.98
N VAL A 11 5.80 4.66 9.91
CA VAL A 11 6.47 5.20 11.10
C VAL A 11 5.50 6.04 11.92
N PHE A 12 4.72 6.90 11.25
CA PHE A 12 3.71 7.72 11.92
C PHE A 12 2.54 6.88 12.46
N ALA A 13 2.19 5.77 11.81
CA ALA A 13 1.20 4.84 12.34
C ALA A 13 1.68 4.20 13.64
N LYS A 14 2.93 3.74 13.70
CA LYS A 14 3.49 3.21 14.96
C LYS A 14 3.54 4.29 16.04
N ALA A 15 3.95 5.52 15.69
CA ALA A 15 3.95 6.66 16.62
C ALA A 15 2.54 6.95 17.16
N TYR A 16 1.51 6.93 16.30
CA TYR A 16 0.12 7.11 16.70
C TYR A 16 -0.34 6.02 17.68
N LEU A 17 -0.02 4.75 17.42
CA LEU A 17 -0.38 3.65 18.32
C LEU A 17 0.31 3.74 19.69
N LEU A 18 1.53 4.30 19.73
CA LEU A 18 2.29 4.46 20.98
C LEU A 18 1.87 5.68 21.79
N SER A 19 1.58 6.81 21.14
CA SER A 19 1.32 8.08 21.83
C SER A 19 -0.17 8.45 21.92
N GLY A 20 -1.02 7.89 21.06
CA GLY A 20 -2.42 8.29 20.90
C GLY A 20 -2.62 9.67 20.24
N GLU A 21 -1.54 10.34 19.81
CA GLU A 21 -1.64 11.72 19.31
C GLU A 21 -2.22 11.78 17.89
N ALA A 22 -3.38 12.43 17.76
CA ALA A 22 -4.11 12.55 16.49
C ALA A 22 -3.29 13.18 15.34
N ARG A 23 -2.26 13.99 15.65
CA ARG A 23 -1.37 14.59 14.64
C ARG A 23 -0.65 13.55 13.79
N TYR A 24 -0.33 12.38 14.36
CA TYR A 24 0.36 11.31 13.66
C TYR A 24 -0.58 10.56 12.72
N LEU A 25 -1.81 10.26 13.16
CA LEU A 25 -2.84 9.71 12.29
C LEU A 25 -3.14 10.67 11.11
N ALA A 26 -3.17 11.98 11.36
CA ALA A 26 -3.36 12.98 10.30
C ALA A 26 -2.24 12.94 9.24
N VAL A 27 -1.00 12.60 9.61
CA VAL A 27 0.09 12.37 8.64
C VAL A 27 -0.23 11.16 7.77
N CYS A 28 -0.63 10.03 8.37
CA CYS A 28 -0.98 8.81 7.64
C CYS A 28 -2.10 9.06 6.61
N VAL A 29 -3.14 9.80 7.00
CA VAL A 29 -4.23 10.21 6.09
C VAL A 29 -3.70 11.04 4.93
N ARG A 30 -2.84 12.04 5.19
CA ARG A 30 -2.22 12.84 4.11
C ARG A 30 -1.40 11.97 3.15
N CYS A 31 -0.64 11.01 3.67
CA CYS A 31 0.13 10.08 2.85
C CYS A 31 -0.79 9.26 1.93
N ALA A 32 -1.92 8.77 2.45
CA ALA A 32 -2.90 8.03 1.67
C ALA A 32 -3.62 8.89 0.61
N GLU A 33 -3.89 10.16 0.88
CA GLU A 33 -4.46 11.06 -0.14
C GLU A 33 -3.46 11.40 -1.26
N ILE A 34 -2.15 11.33 -1.00
CA ILE A 34 -1.12 11.44 -2.04
C ILE A 34 -1.04 10.13 -2.83
N ALA A 35 -1.05 8.98 -2.14
CA ALA A 35 -1.11 7.66 -2.78
C ALA A 35 -2.36 7.55 -3.67
N TRP A 36 -3.52 8.03 -3.22
CA TRP A 36 -4.76 8.02 -3.99
C TRP A 36 -4.63 8.77 -5.33
N ARG A 37 -3.93 9.91 -5.31
CA ARG A 37 -3.77 10.76 -6.50
C ARG A 37 -2.65 10.32 -7.43
N ARG A 38 -1.62 9.65 -6.92
CA ARG A 38 -0.35 9.40 -7.65
C ARG A 38 0.21 7.98 -7.54
N GLY A 39 -0.51 7.07 -6.87
CA GLY A 39 -0.02 5.73 -6.55
C GLY A 39 -0.30 4.66 -7.60
N LEU A 40 -1.06 4.98 -8.65
CA LEU A 40 -1.18 4.13 -9.84
C LEU A 40 0.06 4.35 -10.72
N LEU A 41 1.10 3.57 -10.43
CA LEU A 41 2.42 3.70 -11.04
C LEU A 41 2.58 2.73 -12.20
N ASN A 42 3.18 3.19 -13.30
CA ASN A 42 3.52 2.35 -14.45
C ASN A 42 4.85 1.59 -14.28
N LYS A 43 5.50 1.72 -13.11
CA LYS A 43 6.80 1.07 -12.84
C LYS A 43 6.69 -0.43 -12.61
N GLY A 44 5.53 -0.92 -12.18
CA GLY A 44 5.32 -2.34 -11.92
C GLY A 44 4.38 -2.61 -10.76
N PRO A 45 4.07 -3.90 -10.51
CA PRO A 45 3.06 -4.30 -9.54
C PRO A 45 3.62 -4.42 -8.12
N GLY A 46 4.94 -4.52 -7.96
CA GLY A 46 5.61 -4.82 -6.69
C GLY A 46 5.39 -3.82 -5.55
N ILE A 47 5.94 -4.18 -4.38
CA ILE A 47 5.68 -3.48 -3.11
C ILE A 47 6.70 -2.38 -2.76
N CYS A 48 7.88 -2.37 -3.39
CA CYS A 48 8.93 -1.38 -3.10
C CYS A 48 8.60 0.03 -3.65
N HIS A 49 8.11 0.06 -4.89
CA HIS A 49 7.83 1.29 -5.63
C HIS A 49 6.79 1.06 -6.75
N GLY A 50 5.93 0.06 -6.58
CA GLY A 50 4.85 -0.29 -7.50
C GLY A 50 3.46 -0.01 -6.93
N VAL A 51 2.45 -0.52 -7.63
CA VAL A 51 1.03 -0.31 -7.32
C VAL A 51 0.67 -0.97 -5.98
N ALA A 52 1.04 -2.24 -5.75
CA ALA A 52 0.72 -2.94 -4.51
C ALA A 52 1.29 -2.22 -3.27
N GLY A 53 2.54 -1.77 -3.35
CA GLY A 53 3.18 -1.01 -2.27
C GLY A 53 2.49 0.32 -1.96
N SER A 54 1.95 0.97 -2.99
CA SER A 54 1.16 2.20 -2.82
C SER A 54 -0.20 1.91 -2.19
N ALA A 55 -0.81 0.77 -2.50
CA ALA A 55 -2.11 0.36 -1.98
C ALA A 55 -2.09 -0.02 -0.49
N TYR A 56 -0.96 -0.57 -0.02
CA TYR A 56 -0.75 -1.01 1.36
C TYR A 56 -1.03 0.07 2.41
N VAL A 57 -0.84 1.36 2.09
CA VAL A 57 -1.19 2.46 3.02
C VAL A 57 -2.68 2.51 3.34
N PHE A 58 -3.54 2.05 2.42
CA PHE A 58 -4.97 1.99 2.66
C PHE A 58 -5.35 0.82 3.56
N LEU A 59 -4.67 -0.33 3.43
CA LEU A 59 -4.83 -1.44 4.38
C LEU A 59 -4.40 -1.02 5.78
N LEU A 60 -3.27 -0.31 5.90
CA LEU A 60 -2.81 0.30 7.14
C LEU A 60 -3.88 1.23 7.75
N LEU A 61 -4.42 2.18 6.97
CA LEU A 61 -5.44 3.09 7.46
C LEU A 61 -6.76 2.40 7.79
N HIS A 62 -7.14 1.36 7.05
CA HIS A 62 -8.30 0.56 7.41
C HIS A 62 -8.12 -0.09 8.79
N ARG A 63 -6.96 -0.71 9.06
CA ARG A 63 -6.69 -1.30 10.38
C ARG A 63 -6.67 -0.26 11.50
N LEU A 64 -6.15 0.95 11.24
CA LEU A 64 -6.11 2.03 12.23
C LEU A 64 -7.47 2.67 12.52
N THR A 65 -8.32 2.84 11.51
CA THR A 65 -9.53 3.68 11.59
C THR A 65 -10.83 2.93 11.48
N ARG A 66 -10.80 1.69 10.95
CA ARG A 66 -11.97 0.90 10.56
C ARG A 66 -12.87 1.53 9.50
N ASP A 67 -12.41 2.60 8.85
CA ASP A 67 -13.15 3.25 7.78
C ASP A 67 -13.14 2.35 6.51
N PRO A 68 -14.31 1.91 6.01
CA PRO A 68 -14.43 1.06 4.84
C PRO A 68 -13.96 1.75 3.55
N LYS A 69 -13.90 3.08 3.50
CA LYS A 69 -13.37 3.86 2.37
C LYS A 69 -11.99 3.37 1.97
N TYR A 70 -11.14 3.04 2.93
CA TYR A 70 -9.77 2.64 2.63
C TYR A 70 -9.70 1.24 2.02
N LEU A 71 -10.54 0.30 2.44
CA LEU A 71 -10.64 -0.99 1.76
C LEU A 71 -11.13 -0.86 0.34
N TYR A 72 -12.16 -0.04 0.11
CA TYR A 72 -12.63 0.25 -1.23
C TYR A 72 -11.51 0.81 -2.11
N ARG A 73 -10.70 1.74 -1.60
CA ARG A 73 -9.56 2.28 -2.34
C ARG A 73 -8.50 1.22 -2.65
N ALA A 74 -8.15 0.37 -1.68
CA ALA A 74 -7.16 -0.70 -1.88
C ALA A 74 -7.64 -1.71 -2.94
N HIS A 75 -8.89 -2.17 -2.80
CA HIS A 75 -9.49 -3.17 -3.67
C HIS A 75 -9.88 -2.58 -5.04
N SER A 76 -10.92 -1.74 -5.07
CA SER A 76 -11.56 -1.32 -6.31
C SER A 76 -10.73 -0.36 -7.17
N ARG A 77 -9.67 0.24 -6.62
CA ARG A 77 -8.80 1.09 -7.43
C ARG A 77 -7.44 0.46 -7.71
N PHE A 78 -6.76 -0.06 -6.69
CA PHE A 78 -5.37 -0.51 -6.86
C PHE A 78 -5.27 -1.97 -7.30
N ALA A 79 -6.03 -2.87 -6.66
CA ALA A 79 -6.07 -4.27 -7.09
C ALA A 79 -6.64 -4.40 -8.51
N GLU A 80 -7.79 -3.78 -8.79
CA GLU A 80 -8.40 -3.83 -10.13
C GLU A 80 -7.52 -3.19 -11.22
N PHE A 81 -6.82 -2.09 -10.91
CA PHE A 81 -5.92 -1.45 -11.87
C PHE A 81 -4.79 -2.40 -12.34
N MET A 82 -4.26 -3.24 -11.46
CA MET A 82 -3.23 -4.22 -11.84
C MET A 82 -3.72 -5.27 -12.85
N PHE A 83 -5.03 -5.45 -13.00
CA PHE A 83 -5.63 -6.33 -14.02
C PHE A 83 -6.05 -5.58 -15.30
N SER A 84 -5.99 -4.25 -15.31
CA SER A 84 -6.39 -3.43 -16.46
C SER A 84 -5.42 -3.56 -17.63
N GLU A 85 -5.92 -3.37 -18.84
CA GLU A 85 -5.09 -3.33 -20.05
C GLU A 85 -4.12 -2.13 -20.04
N GLU A 86 -4.53 -1.01 -19.42
CA GLU A 86 -3.68 0.16 -19.23
C GLU A 86 -2.40 -0.21 -18.48
N PHE A 87 -2.53 -0.95 -17.37
CA PHE A 87 -1.38 -1.38 -16.58
C PHE A 87 -0.53 -2.39 -17.33
N LYS A 88 -1.14 -3.40 -17.98
CA LYS A 88 -0.40 -4.43 -18.74
C LYS A 88 0.39 -3.83 -19.90
N ALA A 89 -0.17 -2.83 -20.59
CA ALA A 89 0.50 -2.16 -21.71
C ALA A 89 1.56 -1.14 -21.25
N GLY A 90 1.33 -0.50 -20.10
CA GLY A 90 2.21 0.54 -19.57
C GLY A 90 3.30 0.06 -18.61
N SER A 91 3.22 -1.18 -18.10
CA SER A 91 4.16 -1.68 -17.09
C SER A 91 5.57 -1.87 -17.66
N GLN A 92 6.56 -1.36 -16.95
CA GLN A 92 7.96 -1.59 -17.29
C GLN A 92 8.40 -3.03 -17.00
N PRO A 93 9.39 -3.57 -17.76
CA PRO A 93 10.01 -4.84 -17.43
C PRO A 93 10.58 -4.84 -16.01
N LEU A 94 10.40 -5.96 -15.30
CA LEU A 94 10.91 -6.13 -13.94
C LEU A 94 12.28 -6.82 -13.99
N ASP A 95 13.27 -6.26 -13.30
CA ASP A 95 14.61 -6.86 -13.19
C ASP A 95 14.56 -8.23 -12.47
N ALA A 96 13.72 -8.32 -11.43
CA ALA A 96 13.50 -9.54 -10.65
C ALA A 96 11.99 -9.86 -10.53
N PRO A 97 11.37 -10.48 -11.57
CA PRO A 97 9.92 -10.57 -11.73
C PRO A 97 9.20 -11.40 -10.67
N PHE A 98 9.91 -12.28 -9.95
CA PHE A 98 9.35 -13.12 -8.89
C PHE A 98 9.84 -12.74 -7.49
N SER A 99 10.60 -11.65 -7.36
CA SER A 99 11.10 -11.18 -6.06
C SER A 99 9.98 -10.63 -5.17
N LEU A 100 10.24 -10.58 -3.86
CA LEU A 100 9.30 -10.01 -2.90
C LEU A 100 9.06 -8.51 -3.13
N PHE A 101 10.11 -7.74 -3.36
CA PHE A 101 10.01 -6.27 -3.35
C PHE A 101 9.61 -5.67 -4.71
N GLU A 102 10.05 -6.26 -5.82
CA GLU A 102 9.82 -5.72 -7.17
C GLU A 102 8.84 -6.58 -7.96
N GLY A 103 8.82 -7.88 -7.66
CA GLY A 103 8.11 -8.89 -8.42
C GLY A 103 6.69 -9.21 -7.92
N LEU A 104 6.20 -10.31 -8.48
CA LEU A 104 4.86 -10.85 -8.23
C LEU A 104 4.70 -11.40 -6.82
N ALA A 105 5.78 -11.79 -6.12
CA ALA A 105 5.66 -12.33 -4.77
C ALA A 105 5.11 -11.29 -3.78
N GLY A 106 5.57 -10.04 -3.84
CA GLY A 106 4.99 -8.96 -3.03
C GLY A 106 3.56 -8.60 -3.43
N THR A 107 3.25 -8.72 -4.72
CA THR A 107 1.89 -8.51 -5.23
C THR A 107 0.94 -9.59 -4.69
N ALA A 108 1.41 -10.84 -4.60
CA ALA A 108 0.66 -11.93 -3.99
C ALA A 108 0.44 -11.70 -2.50
N CYS A 109 1.44 -11.21 -1.75
CA CYS A 109 1.26 -10.80 -0.36
C CYS A 109 0.14 -9.77 -0.22
N PHE A 110 0.13 -8.73 -1.06
CA PHE A 110 -0.90 -7.71 -1.06
C PHE A 110 -2.31 -8.28 -1.30
N PHE A 111 -2.45 -9.20 -2.27
CA PHE A 111 -3.74 -9.84 -2.52
C PHE A 111 -4.20 -10.73 -1.36
N LEU A 112 -3.29 -11.47 -0.74
CA LEU A 112 -3.61 -12.27 0.45
C LEU A 112 -4.06 -11.38 1.62
N ASP A 113 -3.39 -10.25 1.81
CA ASP A 113 -3.75 -9.26 2.84
C ASP A 113 -5.09 -8.56 2.55
N LEU A 114 -5.46 -8.39 1.28
CA LEU A 114 -6.79 -7.90 0.90
C LEU A 114 -7.92 -8.86 1.29
N LEU A 115 -7.66 -10.17 1.33
CA LEU A 115 -8.63 -11.18 1.77
C LEU A 115 -8.80 -11.16 3.30
N GLN A 116 -7.78 -10.72 4.04
CA GLN A 116 -7.80 -10.62 5.50
C GLN A 116 -7.34 -9.23 5.99
N PRO A 117 -8.09 -8.16 5.66
CA PRO A 117 -7.65 -6.79 5.86
C PRO A 117 -7.39 -6.44 7.34
N ASP A 118 -8.06 -7.11 8.27
CA ASP A 118 -7.86 -6.93 9.71
C ASP A 118 -6.48 -7.37 10.21
N LYS A 119 -5.81 -8.23 9.43
CA LYS A 119 -4.49 -8.80 9.73
C LYS A 119 -3.40 -8.33 8.78
N ALA A 120 -3.76 -7.52 7.77
CA ALA A 120 -2.85 -7.06 6.74
C ALA A 120 -1.62 -6.34 7.32
N GLU A 121 -0.42 -6.76 6.93
CA GLU A 121 0.84 -6.10 7.28
C GLU A 121 1.75 -5.99 6.08
N PHE A 122 2.40 -4.83 5.95
CA PHE A 122 3.43 -4.69 4.95
C PHE A 122 4.54 -5.71 5.24
N PRO A 123 4.95 -6.53 4.26
CA PRO A 123 5.95 -7.56 4.48
C PRO A 123 7.20 -7.00 5.15
N ILE A 124 7.69 -7.69 6.18
CA ILE A 124 8.88 -7.33 6.99
C ILE A 124 8.84 -5.95 7.67
N PHE A 125 7.68 -5.30 7.75
CA PHE A 125 7.49 -4.05 8.48
C PHE A 125 6.20 -4.09 9.33
N SER A 126 6.34 -4.53 10.59
CA SER A 126 5.20 -4.58 11.51
C SER A 126 4.94 -3.25 12.21
N VAL A 127 3.66 -2.89 12.29
CA VAL A 127 3.17 -1.71 13.02
C VAL A 127 2.37 -2.11 14.26
N PHE A 128 1.62 -3.19 14.20
CA PHE A 128 0.61 -3.54 15.21
C PHE A 128 1.12 -4.53 16.26
N THR A 129 2.26 -5.18 16.03
CA THR A 129 2.96 -5.98 17.04
C THR A 129 4.04 -5.20 17.77
#